data_AF-A0A249T3I8-F1
#
_entry.id   AF-A0A249T3I8-F1
#
_cell.length_a   1.000
_cell.length_b   1.000
_cell.length_c   1.000
_cell.angle_alpha   90.00
_cell.angle_beta   90.00
_cell.angle_gamma   90.00
#
_symmetry.space_group_name_H-M   'P 1'
#
loop_
_entity.id
_entity.type
_entity.pdbx_description
1 polymer ?
#
loop_
_entity_poly.entity_id
_entity_poly.type
_entity_poly.pdbx_seq_one_letter_code
_entity_poly.pdbx_strand_id
1 'polypeptide(L)'
;MLPLGNGDFMIPLNNAIRKGTGRKSLGATLQLSLTLDAEPVAVYSAELMQCLDDEPEALRFFESLSWSNRNFFGKWIEEAKTAPTKANRIAQTIEALSRKQNFNQMVVARHERRRRDQ
;
A
#
# COMPACT_ATOMS: atom_id res chain seq x y z
N MET A 1 9.64 6.23 6.81
CA MET A 1 10.56 7.27 6.32
C MET A 1 11.16 6.82 5.00
N LEU A 2 11.38 7.74 4.07
CA LEU A 2 12.04 7.47 2.79
C LEU A 2 13.49 7.95 2.88
N PRO A 3 14.49 7.11 2.54
CA PRO A 3 15.87 7.56 2.49
C PRO A 3 16.07 8.53 1.32
N LEU A 4 16.77 9.63 1.56
CA LEU A 4 17.22 10.57 0.53
C LEU A 4 18.70 10.37 0.16
N GLY A 5 19.42 9.56 0.93
CA GLY A 5 20.87 9.39 0.85
C GLY A 5 21.59 10.18 1.95
N ASN A 6 22.89 9.90 2.17
CA ASN A 6 23.74 10.62 3.14
C ASN A 6 23.24 10.66 4.60
N GLY A 7 22.39 9.71 4.99
CA GLY A 7 21.76 9.71 6.33
C GLY A 7 20.53 10.62 6.45
N ASP A 8 20.11 11.27 5.35
CA ASP A 8 18.90 12.09 5.31
C ASP A 8 17.65 11.25 5.04
N PHE A 9 16.54 11.64 5.68
CA PHE A 9 15.25 10.97 5.58
C PHE A 9 14.12 11.96 5.33
N MET A 10 13.11 11.51 4.60
CA MET A 10 11.87 12.26 4.35
C MET A 10 10.65 11.54 4.90
N ILE A 11 9.73 12.29 5.50
CA ILE A 11 8.37 11.82 5.81
C ILE A 11 7.40 12.59 4.90
N PRO A 12 6.84 11.96 3.85
CA PRO A 12 5.81 12.59 3.05
C PRO A 12 4.52 12.72 3.87
N LEU A 13 3.92 13.91 3.88
CA LEU A 13 2.62 14.17 4.50
C LEU A 13 1.52 14.15 3.43
N ASN A 14 0.42 13.46 3.71
CA ASN A 14 -0.74 13.51 2.83
C ASN A 14 -1.38 14.92 2.85
N ASN A 15 -2.26 15.17 1.87
CA ASN A 15 -2.86 16.49 1.69
C ASN A 15 -3.72 16.94 2.89
N ALA A 16 -4.38 16.01 3.59
CA ALA A 16 -5.21 16.31 4.74
C ALA A 16 -4.36 16.81 5.92
N ILE A 17 -3.31 16.07 6.28
CA ILE A 17 -2.35 16.45 7.33
C ILE A 17 -1.69 17.77 6.98
N ARG A 18 -1.19 17.92 5.75
CA ARG A 18 -0.54 19.15 5.29
C ARG A 18 -1.45 20.37 5.44
N LYS A 19 -2.73 20.26 5.06
CA LYS A 19 -3.73 21.33 5.27
C LYS A 19 -3.97 21.60 6.76
N GLY A 20 -4.11 20.54 7.56
CA GLY A 20 -4.33 20.64 9.00
C GLY A 20 -3.20 21.34 9.77
N THR A 21 -1.96 21.27 9.28
CA THR A 21 -0.84 22.00 9.91
C THR A 21 -0.94 23.53 9.78
N GLY A 22 -1.71 24.05 8.83
CA GLY A 22 -1.74 25.49 8.51
C GLY A 22 -0.44 26.06 7.92
N ARG A 23 0.63 25.27 7.82
CA ARG A 23 1.96 25.72 7.38
C ARG A 23 2.25 25.26 5.95
N LYS A 24 1.86 26.09 4.98
CA LYS A 24 1.97 25.79 3.54
C LYS A 24 3.18 26.43 2.84
N SER A 25 3.88 27.34 3.51
CA SER A 25 5.06 28.01 2.94
C SER A 25 6.25 27.08 2.87
N LEU A 26 7.01 27.18 1.77
CA LEU A 26 8.31 26.54 1.66
C LEU A 26 9.21 27.02 2.82
N GLY A 27 9.92 26.09 3.47
CA GLY A 27 10.76 26.40 4.62
C GLY A 27 10.03 26.45 5.97
N ALA A 28 8.72 26.20 6.02
CA ALA A 28 8.01 26.14 7.29
C ALA A 28 8.47 24.95 8.14
N THR A 29 8.82 25.22 9.40
CA THR A 29 9.19 24.18 10.37
C THR A 29 7.94 23.58 11.02
N LEU A 30 7.95 22.27 11.28
CA LEU A 30 6.92 21.56 12.03
C LEU A 30 7.54 20.87 13.23
N GLN A 31 6.85 20.88 14.38
CA GLN A 31 7.21 20.03 15.51
C GLN A 31 6.48 18.70 15.35
N LEU A 32 7.22 17.60 15.44
CA LEU A 32 6.70 16.25 15.26
C LEU A 32 7.02 15.43 16.51
N SER A 33 6.07 14.59 16.92
CA SER A 33 6.29 13.53 17.90
C SER A 33 6.03 12.20 17.22
N LEU A 34 6.92 11.23 17.43
CA LEU A 34 6.84 9.90 16.86
C LEU A 34 6.79 8.88 17.99
N THR A 35 5.86 7.94 17.89
CA THR A 35 5.74 6.82 18.82
C THR A 35 5.79 5.53 18.03
N LEU A 36 6.47 4.52 18.57
CA LEU A 36 6.43 3.18 18.00
C LEU A 36 5.02 2.60 18.15
N ASP A 37 4.45 2.13 17.05
CA ASP A 37 3.25 1.31 17.07
C ASP A 37 3.66 -0.16 17.25
N ALA A 38 3.41 -0.71 18.44
CA ALA A 38 3.77 -2.08 18.80
C ALA A 38 2.68 -3.10 18.47
N GLU A 39 1.45 -2.64 18.22
CA GLU A 39 0.29 -3.52 17.96
C GLU A 39 -0.44 -3.09 16.69
N PRO A 40 0.24 -3.22 15.53
CA PRO A 40 -0.33 -2.69 14.32
C PRO A 40 -1.51 -3.56 13.89
N VAL A 41 -2.71 -3.00 13.89
CA VAL A 41 -3.93 -3.71 13.48
C VAL A 41 -3.85 -4.03 11.99
N ALA A 42 -3.77 -5.32 11.68
CA ALA A 42 -3.76 -5.78 10.30
C ALA A 42 -5.15 -5.63 9.71
N VAL A 43 -5.26 -4.88 8.62
CA VAL A 43 -6.47 -4.90 7.79
C VAL A 43 -6.36 -6.14 6.92
N TYR A 44 -7.03 -7.20 7.33
CA TYR A 44 -7.17 -8.44 6.58
C TYR A 44 -8.44 -8.40 5.73
N SER A 45 -8.32 -8.76 4.45
CA SER A 45 -9.47 -9.02 3.59
C SER A 45 -9.72 -10.52 3.55
N ALA A 46 -10.85 -10.97 4.11
CA ALA A 46 -11.22 -12.38 4.13
C ALA A 46 -11.41 -12.92 2.69
N GLU A 47 -12.02 -12.12 1.82
CA GLU A 47 -12.22 -12.45 0.40
C GLU A 47 -10.89 -12.65 -0.34
N LEU A 48 -9.86 -11.83 -0.04
CA LEU A 48 -8.54 -12.02 -0.63
C LEU A 48 -7.94 -13.38 -0.22
N MET A 49 -8.01 -13.72 1.07
CA MET A 49 -7.44 -14.98 1.57
C MET A 49 -8.14 -16.18 0.95
N GLN A 50 -9.47 -16.14 0.86
CA GLN A 50 -10.24 -17.19 0.19
C GLN A 50 -9.80 -17.40 -1.26
N CYS A 51 -9.54 -16.33 -2.01
CA CYS A 51 -9.05 -16.45 -3.38
C CYS A 51 -7.57 -16.86 -3.47
N LEU A 52 -6.76 -16.60 -2.44
CA LEU A 52 -5.35 -17.02 -2.39
C LEU A 52 -5.20 -18.50 -2.04
N ASP A 53 -6.17 -19.11 -1.35
CA ASP A 53 -6.17 -20.55 -1.07
C ASP A 53 -6.18 -21.38 -2.36
N ASP A 54 -6.80 -20.86 -3.42
CA ASP A 54 -6.82 -21.47 -4.76
C ASP A 54 -5.52 -21.22 -5.56
N GLU A 55 -4.62 -20.36 -5.08
CA GLU A 55 -3.39 -19.93 -5.79
C GLU A 55 -2.14 -20.07 -4.89
N PRO A 56 -1.63 -21.31 -4.68
CA PRO A 56 -0.61 -21.60 -3.68
C PRO A 56 0.72 -20.85 -3.85
N GLU A 57 1.14 -20.55 -5.09
CA GLU A 57 2.37 -19.79 -5.33
C GLU A 57 2.19 -18.31 -4.92
N ALA A 58 1.05 -17.73 -5.23
CA ALA A 58 0.72 -16.36 -4.84
C ALA A 58 0.60 -16.24 -3.32
N LEU A 59 -0.04 -17.21 -2.66
CA LEU A 59 -0.15 -17.27 -1.20
C LEU A 59 1.24 -17.33 -0.54
N ARG A 60 2.11 -18.25 -0.98
CA ARG A 60 3.48 -18.35 -0.45
C ARG A 60 4.25 -17.05 -0.56
N PHE A 61 4.14 -16.36 -1.70
CA PHE A 61 4.78 -15.07 -1.87
C PHE A 61 4.16 -14.01 -0.94
N PHE A 62 2.84 -13.96 -0.84
CA PHE A 62 2.12 -13.05 0.05
C PHE A 62 2.56 -13.20 1.51
N GLU A 63 2.66 -14.43 2.01
CA GLU A 63 3.11 -14.72 3.37
C GLU A 63 4.57 -14.31 3.63
N SER A 64 5.42 -14.38 2.59
CA SER A 64 6.81 -13.92 2.68
C SER A 64 6.96 -12.40 2.81
N LEU A 65 5.92 -11.63 2.45
CA LEU A 65 5.96 -10.18 2.51
C LEU A 65 5.92 -9.67 3.96
N SER A 66 6.56 -8.51 4.16
CA SER A 66 6.47 -7.79 5.45
C SER A 66 5.02 -7.47 5.79
N TRP A 67 4.74 -7.39 7.09
CA TRP A 67 3.41 -7.06 7.61
C TRP A 67 2.82 -5.81 6.96
N SER A 68 3.62 -4.74 6.81
CA SER A 68 3.16 -3.50 6.19
C SER A 68 2.73 -3.70 4.73
N ASN A 69 3.44 -4.55 3.97
CA ASN A 69 3.11 -4.80 2.58
C ASN A 69 1.80 -5.58 2.45
N ARG A 70 1.60 -6.62 3.27
CA ARG A 70 0.33 -7.34 3.37
C ARG A 70 -0.82 -6.42 3.74
N ASN A 71 -0.60 -5.54 4.72
CA ASN A 71 -1.59 -4.55 5.16
C ASN A 71 -1.96 -3.55 4.05
N PHE A 72 -1.02 -3.16 3.17
CA PHE A 72 -1.34 -2.28 2.05
C PHE A 72 -2.30 -2.94 1.05
N PHE A 73 -2.10 -4.22 0.72
CA PHE A 73 -3.04 -4.97 -0.11
C PHE A 73 -4.44 -5.03 0.54
N GLY A 74 -4.51 -5.41 1.82
CA GLY A 74 -5.78 -5.51 2.54
C GLY A 74 -6.53 -4.18 2.61
N LYS A 75 -5.86 -3.09 3.01
CA LYS A 75 -6.45 -1.74 3.01
C LYS A 75 -6.94 -1.33 1.63
N TRP A 76 -6.11 -1.52 0.60
CA TRP A 76 -6.50 -1.16 -0.76
C TRP A 76 -7.72 -1.93 -1.22
N ILE A 77 -7.88 -3.21 -0.87
CA ILE A 77 -9.08 -3.97 -1.23
C ILE A 77 -10.30 -3.48 -0.43
N GLU A 78 -10.18 -3.31 0.89
CA GLU A 78 -11.30 -2.91 1.77
C GLU A 78 -11.75 -1.46 1.58
N GLU A 79 -10.90 -0.57 1.04
CA GLU A 79 -11.31 0.78 0.64
C GLU A 79 -12.29 0.80 -0.55
N ALA A 80 -12.49 -0.32 -1.25
CA ALA A 80 -13.42 -0.41 -2.36
C ALA A 80 -14.87 -0.44 -1.86
N LYS A 81 -15.65 0.59 -2.22
CA LYS A 81 -17.07 0.71 -1.81
C LYS A 81 -18.03 -0.23 -2.54
N THR A 82 -17.66 -0.73 -3.71
CA THR A 82 -18.53 -1.56 -4.55
C THR A 82 -17.92 -2.94 -4.78
N ALA A 83 -18.75 -3.97 -4.76
CA ALA A 83 -18.33 -5.36 -5.00
C ALA A 83 -17.54 -5.53 -6.31
N PRO A 84 -17.93 -4.93 -7.46
CA PRO A 84 -17.13 -5.04 -8.68
C PRO A 84 -15.74 -4.42 -8.56
N THR A 85 -15.61 -3.31 -7.83
CA THR A 85 -14.30 -2.69 -7.60
C THR A 85 -13.44 -3.56 -6.70
N LYS A 86 -14.03 -4.14 -5.64
CA LYS A 86 -13.35 -5.02 -4.70
C LYS A 86 -12.82 -6.27 -5.42
N ALA A 87 -13.68 -6.94 -6.19
CA ALA A 87 -13.31 -8.11 -7.01
C ALA A 87 -12.17 -7.79 -7.98
N ASN A 88 -12.22 -6.64 -8.66
CA ASN A 88 -11.15 -6.22 -9.57
C ASN A 88 -9.82 -5.97 -8.84
N ARG A 89 -9.85 -5.38 -7.63
CA ARG A 89 -8.64 -5.20 -6.81
C ARG A 89 -8.07 -6.52 -6.30
N ILE A 90 -8.93 -7.49 -5.95
CA ILE A 90 -8.50 -8.85 -5.59
C ILE A 90 -7.80 -9.51 -6.78
N ALA A 91 -8.42 -9.51 -7.97
CA ALA A 91 -7.83 -10.07 -9.18
C ALA A 91 -6.46 -9.44 -9.52
N GLN A 92 -6.35 -8.11 -9.43
CA GLN A 92 -5.07 -7.40 -9.61
C GLN A 92 -4.02 -7.78 -8.55
N THR A 93 -4.45 -8.03 -7.32
CA THR A 93 -3.57 -8.44 -6.23
C THR A 93 -3.01 -9.83 -6.50
N ILE A 94 -3.87 -10.79 -6.86
CA ILE A 94 -3.45 -12.16 -7.21
C ILE A 94 -2.48 -12.12 -8.38
N GLU A 95 -2.80 -11.40 -9.47
CA GLU A 95 -1.91 -11.26 -10.63
C GLU A 95 -0.51 -10.73 -10.24
N ALA A 96 -0.46 -9.73 -9.36
CA ALA A 96 0.79 -9.17 -8.88
C ALA A 96 1.59 -10.17 -8.02
N LEU A 97 0.92 -10.87 -7.12
CA LEU A 97 1.54 -11.85 -6.24
C LEU A 97 2.10 -13.05 -7.03
N SER A 98 1.37 -13.55 -8.03
CA SER A 98 1.86 -14.59 -8.94
C SER A 98 3.11 -14.14 -9.73
N ARG A 99 3.26 -12.83 -9.95
CA ARG A 99 4.46 -12.22 -10.56
C ARG A 99 5.53 -11.84 -9.54
N LYS A 100 5.37 -12.22 -8.28
CA LYS A 100 6.29 -11.89 -7.17
C LYS A 100 6.49 -10.38 -7.00
N GLN A 101 5.43 -9.62 -7.22
CA GLN A 101 5.42 -8.17 -7.07
C GLN A 101 4.82 -7.78 -5.71
N ASN A 102 5.54 -6.93 -4.98
CA ASN A 102 5.01 -6.29 -3.78
C ASN A 102 4.01 -5.17 -4.15
N PHE A 103 3.30 -4.63 -3.14
CA PHE A 103 2.25 -3.62 -3.37
C PHE A 103 2.72 -2.41 -4.21
N ASN A 104 3.90 -1.86 -3.92
CA ASN A 104 4.42 -0.70 -4.62
C ASN A 104 4.73 -1.01 -6.09
N GLN A 105 5.32 -2.19 -6.36
CA GLN A 105 5.59 -2.65 -7.72
C GLN A 105 4.29 -2.85 -8.52
N MET A 106 3.25 -3.40 -7.89
CA MET A 106 1.92 -3.54 -8.50
C MET A 106 1.32 -2.17 -8.88
N VAL A 107 1.40 -1.18 -7.98
CA VAL A 107 0.90 0.17 -8.24
C VAL A 107 1.61 0.80 -9.43
N VAL A 108 2.93 0.72 -9.49
CA VAL A 108 3.73 1.23 -10.62
C VAL A 108 3.33 0.54 -11.93
N ALA A 109 3.32 -0.80 -11.94
CA ALA A 109 2.94 -1.58 -13.12
C ALA A 109 1.53 -1.27 -13.62
N ARG A 110 0.59 -1.01 -12.71
CA ARG A 110 -0.79 -0.59 -13.04
C ARG A 110 -0.84 0.79 -13.70
N HIS A 111 -0.07 1.75 -13.20
CA HIS A 111 0.03 3.07 -13.82
C HIS A 111 0.65 3.00 -15.22
N GLU A 112 1.67 2.17 -15.40
CA GLU A 112 2.28 1.95 -16.72
C GLU A 112 1.34 1.30 -17.72
N ARG A 113 0.59 0.27 -17.32
CA ARG A 113 -0.42 -0.38 -18.19
C ARG A 113 -1.44 0.64 -18.71
N ARG A 114 -2.00 1.45 -17.80
CA ARG A 114 -2.96 2.51 -18.16
C ARG A 114 -2.40 3.57 -19.11
N ARG A 115 -1.09 3.81 -19.09
CA ARG A 115 -0.42 4.74 -20.01
C ARG A 115 -0.16 4.14 -21.39
N ARG A 116 -0.06 2.81 -21.50
CA ARG A 116 0.12 2.11 -22.77
C ARG A 116 -1.20 1.92 -23.53
N ASP A 117 -2.30 1.80 -22.80
CA ASP A 117 -3.64 1.59 -23.36
C ASP A 117 -4.36 2.90 -23.76
N GLN A 118 -3.64 4.03 -23.81
CA GLN A 118 -4.15 5.38 -24.02
C GLN A 118 -3.33 6.09 -25.09
#